data_AF-A0A526TWQ3-F1
#
_entry.id   AF-A0A526TWQ3-F1
#
_cell.length_a   1.000
_cell.length_b   1.000
_cell.length_c   1.000
_cell.angle_alpha   90.00
_cell.angle_beta   90.00
_cell.angle_gamma   90.00
#
_symmetry.space_group_name_H-M   'P 1'
#
loop_
_entity.id
_entity.type
_entity.pdbx_description
1 polymer ?
#
loop_
_entity_poly.entity_id
_entity_poly.type
_entity_poly.pdbx_seq_one_letter_code
_entity_poly.pdbx_strand_id
1 'polypeptide(L)'
;VYLAVALVFGMSYLYRRTQLGLNLQAAGDKPAALDVAGIDVVRTRTIAVLTTGALAGLGGAYLANVGAGLFIPFITNGAGFLGIVLAMLARGRPIWVLFGALLFGVCLS
;
A
#
# COMPACT_ATOMS: atom_id res chain seq x y z
N VAL A 1 -13.28 -2.51 -7.53
CA VAL A 1 -12.74 -1.29 -8.16
C VAL A 1 -13.03 -0.02 -7.36
N TYR A 2 -14.30 0.38 -7.15
CA TYR A 2 -14.65 1.62 -6.41
C TYR A 2 -14.04 1.72 -5.01
N LEU A 3 -14.03 0.61 -4.26
CA LEU A 3 -13.44 0.52 -2.92
C LEU A 3 -11.92 0.76 -2.93
N ALA A 4 -11.22 0.30 -3.98
CA ALA A 4 -9.78 0.52 -4.11
C ALA A 4 -9.46 2.00 -4.39
N VAL A 5 -10.25 2.67 -5.23
CA VAL A 5 -10.09 4.11 -5.49
C VAL A 5 -10.34 4.93 -4.23
N ALA A 6 -11.38 4.60 -3.46
CA ALA A 6 -11.67 5.25 -2.18
C ALA A 6 -10.54 5.03 -1.16
N LEU A 7 -9.98 3.82 -1.09
CA LEU A 7 -8.83 3.51 -0.22
C LEU A 7 -7.58 4.30 -0.60
N VAL A 8 -7.29 4.48 -1.89
CA VAL A 8 -6.14 5.29 -2.33
C VAL A 8 -6.31 6.75 -1.92
N PHE A 9 -7.50 7.32 -2.07
CA PHE A 9 -7.77 8.68 -1.60
C PHE A 9 -7.67 8.79 -0.07
N GLY A 10 -8.23 7.82 0.66
CA GLY A 10 -8.16 7.75 2.12
C GLY A 10 -6.72 7.65 2.63
N MET A 11 -5.91 6.76 2.04
CA MET A 11 -4.49 6.64 2.39
C MET A 11 -3.69 7.87 1.98
N SER A 12 -3.93 8.44 0.80
CA SER A 12 -3.26 9.67 0.37
C SER A 12 -3.53 10.82 1.33
N TYR A 13 -4.76 10.93 1.84
CA TYR A 13 -5.13 11.92 2.84
C TYR A 13 -4.46 11.63 4.18
N LEU A 14 -4.49 10.38 4.65
CA LEU A 14 -3.85 9.95 5.89
C LEU A 14 -2.35 10.27 5.88
N TYR A 15 -1.64 9.87 4.81
CA TYR A 15 -0.20 10.07 4.68
C TYR A 15 0.22 11.55 4.60
N ARG A 16 -0.59 12.42 3.98
CA ARG A 16 -0.26 13.85 3.80
C ARG A 16 -0.78 14.77 4.89
N ARG A 17 -1.87 14.43 5.57
CA ARG A 17 -2.59 15.37 6.47
C ARG A 17 -2.62 14.93 7.92
N THR A 18 -2.24 13.70 8.27
CA THR A 18 -2.27 13.24 9.66
C THR A 18 -0.89 13.06 10.28
N GLN A 19 -0.82 13.25 11.60
CA GLN A 19 0.40 13.05 12.41
C GLN A 19 0.95 11.63 12.25
N LEU A 20 0.08 10.63 12.04
CA LEU A 20 0.48 9.25 11.78
C LEU A 20 1.32 9.10 10.51
N GLY A 21 1.03 9.88 9.46
CA GLY A 21 1.79 9.86 8.20
C GLY A 21 3.19 10.47 8.32
N LEU A 22 3.31 11.54 9.12
CA LEU A 22 4.60 12.17 9.46
C LEU A 22 5.43 11.25 10.37
N ASN A 23 4.79 10.63 11.36
CA ASN A 23 5.44 9.66 12.25
C ASN A 23 5.92 8.42 11.48
N LEU A 24 5.16 7.95 10.48
CA LEU A 24 5.60 6.85 9.61
C LEU A 24 6.84 7.21 8.78
N GLN A 25 6.87 8.42 8.21
CA GLN A 25 8.04 8.89 7.45
C GLN A 25 9.26 9.08 8.35
N ALA A 26 9.09 9.70 9.53
CA ALA A 26 10.15 9.87 10.50
C ALA A 26 10.68 8.54 11.04
N ALA A 27 9.81 7.54 11.24
CA ALA A 27 10.20 6.18 11.62
C ALA A 27 11.05 5.48 10.54
N GLY A 28 10.92 5.89 9.26
CA GLY A 28 11.71 5.39 8.14
C GLY A 28 13.05 6.10 7.95
N ASP A 29 13.08 7.44 8.02
CA ASP A 29 14.28 8.24 7.77
C ASP A 29 15.22 8.32 8.98
N LYS A 30 14.68 8.68 10.16
CA LYS A 30 15.47 8.95 11.36
C LYS A 30 14.76 8.42 12.61
N PRO A 31 14.89 7.13 12.93
CA PRO A 31 14.21 6.52 14.08
C PRO A 31 14.58 7.21 15.41
N ALA A 32 15.83 7.67 15.55
CA ALA A 32 16.28 8.41 16.73
C ALA A 32 15.50 9.73 16.97
N ALA A 33 15.01 10.39 15.92
CA ALA A 33 14.21 11.61 16.08
C ALA A 33 12.80 11.30 16.60
N LEU A 34 12.29 10.10 16.30
CA LEU A 34 10.99 9.63 16.77
C LEU A 34 11.06 9.18 18.24
N ASP A 35 12.15 8.52 18.63
CA ASP A 35 12.40 8.09 20.01
C ASP A 35 12.53 9.31 20.96
N VAL A 36 13.17 10.40 20.51
CA VAL A 36 13.24 11.66 21.27
C VAL A 36 11.87 12.31 21.44
N ALA A 37 10.95 12.12 20.48
CA ALA A 37 9.58 12.58 20.57
C ALA A 37 8.69 11.71 21.49
N GLY A 38 9.25 10.64 22.09
CA GLY A 38 8.53 9.75 23.02
C GLY A 38 7.57 8.77 22.32
N ILE A 39 7.71 8.56 21.01
CA ILE A 39 6.86 7.67 20.22
C ILE A 39 7.63 6.38 19.93
N ASP A 40 7.03 5.25 20.27
CA ASP A 40 7.61 3.94 20.00
C ASP A 40 7.70 3.65 18.48
N VAL A 41 8.94 3.60 17.98
CA VAL A 41 9.26 3.31 16.57
C VAL A 41 8.80 1.91 16.17
N VAL A 42 8.97 0.93 17.06
CA VAL A 42 8.63 -0.48 16.79
C VAL A 42 7.12 -0.60 16.62
N ARG A 43 6.34 -0.04 17.54
CA ARG A 43 4.87 -0.05 17.46
C ARG A 43 4.36 0.62 16.19
N THR A 44 4.95 1.76 15.82
CA THR A 44 4.59 2.49 14.59
C THR A 44 4.88 1.65 13.34
N ARG A 45 6.04 0.99 13.28
CA ARG A 45 6.42 0.08 12.18
C ARG A 45 5.54 -1.16 12.13
N THR A 46 5.22 -1.76 13.27
CA THR A 46 4.37 -2.96 13.33
C THR A 46 2.98 -2.66 12.80
N ILE A 47 2.37 -1.53 13.20
CA ILE A 47 1.05 -1.13 12.68
C ILE A 47 1.11 -0.86 11.17
N ALA A 48 2.19 -0.25 10.67
CA ALA A 48 2.38 -0.02 9.24
C ALA A 48 2.46 -1.34 8.43
N VAL A 49 3.20 -2.33 8.93
CA VAL A 49 3.33 -3.64 8.28
C VAL A 49 2.01 -4.42 8.31
N LEU A 50 1.33 -4.43 9.46
CA LEU A 50 0.04 -5.11 9.61
C LEU A 50 -1.03 -4.53 8.68
N THR A 51 -1.13 -3.20 8.59
CA THR A 51 -2.07 -2.53 7.70
C THR A 51 -1.75 -2.80 6.22
N THR A 52 -0.47 -2.81 5.85
CA THR A 52 -0.03 -3.18 4.50
C THR A 52 -0.40 -4.63 4.16
N GLY A 53 -0.15 -5.56 5.08
CA GLY A 53 -0.50 -6.97 4.91
C GLY A 53 -2.00 -7.20 4.77
N ALA A 54 -2.83 -6.52 5.57
CA ALA A 54 -4.29 -6.59 5.47
C ALA A 54 -4.79 -6.11 4.10
N LEU A 55 -4.24 -5.01 3.58
CA LEU A 55 -4.62 -4.49 2.27
C LEU A 55 -4.16 -5.37 1.11
N ALA A 56 -2.95 -5.93 1.19
CA ALA A 56 -2.47 -6.93 0.24
C ALA A 56 -3.37 -8.18 0.23
N GLY A 57 -3.80 -8.64 1.42
CA GLY A 57 -4.73 -9.75 1.57
C GLY A 57 -6.09 -9.47 0.93
N LEU A 58 -6.64 -8.27 1.12
CA LEU A 58 -7.90 -7.84 0.46
C LEU A 58 -7.76 -7.81 -1.08
N GLY A 59 -6.61 -7.37 -1.60
CA GLY A 59 -6.31 -7.42 -3.03
C GLY A 59 -6.26 -8.86 -3.57
N GLY A 60 -5.64 -9.78 -2.83
CA GLY A 60 -5.63 -11.21 -3.18
C GLY A 60 -7.02 -11.85 -3.14
N ALA A 61 -7.84 -11.51 -2.14
CA ALA A 61 -9.22 -11.98 -2.04
C ALA A 61 -10.08 -11.49 -3.22
N TYR A 62 -9.86 -10.26 -3.70
CA TYR A 62 -10.51 -9.75 -4.91
C TYR A 62 -10.14 -10.57 -6.14
N LEU A 63 -8.86 -10.93 -6.32
CA LEU A 63 -8.42 -11.76 -7.44
C LEU A 63 -9.05 -13.16 -7.41
N ALA A 64 -9.15 -13.78 -6.23
CA ALA A 64 -9.77 -15.09 -6.07
C ALA A 64 -11.29 -15.07 -6.35
N ASN A 65 -12.00 -14.03 -5.91
CA ASN A 65 -13.46 -13.98 -5.99
C ASN A 65 -14.00 -13.40 -7.31
N VAL A 66 -13.37 -12.34 -7.83
CA VAL A 66 -13.86 -11.61 -9.02
C VAL A 66 -13.16 -12.04 -10.31
N GLY A 67 -11.90 -12.49 -10.23
CA GLY A 67 -11.11 -12.82 -11.42
C GLY A 67 -11.52 -14.14 -12.08
N ALA A 68 -11.78 -15.19 -11.29
CA ALA A 68 -12.00 -16.54 -11.82
C ALA A 68 -13.24 -17.26 -11.27
N GLY A 69 -13.84 -16.76 -10.17
CA GLY A 69 -14.89 -17.49 -9.43
C GLY A 69 -14.44 -18.80 -8.78
N LEU A 70 -13.19 -19.22 -9.02
CA LEU A 70 -12.52 -20.42 -8.55
C LEU A 70 -11.05 -20.08 -8.23
N PHE A 71 -10.48 -20.71 -7.21
CA PHE A 71 -9.06 -20.56 -6.89
C PHE A 71 -8.22 -21.44 -7.84
N ILE A 72 -7.63 -20.82 -8.85
CA ILE A 72 -6.73 -21.44 -9.82
C ILE A 72 -5.28 -21.24 -9.35
N PRO A 73 -4.38 -22.21 -9.53
CA PRO A 73 -2.95 -21.99 -9.32
C PRO A 73 -2.44 -20.82 -10.18
N PHE A 74 -1.58 -19.96 -9.64
CA PHE A 74 -0.96 -18.82 -10.34
C PHE A 74 -1.89 -17.67 -10.78
N ILE A 75 -3.08 -17.48 -10.17
CA ILE A 75 -3.99 -16.35 -10.48
C ILE A 75 -3.30 -14.98 -10.46
N THR A 76 -2.36 -14.76 -9.53
CA THR A 76 -1.67 -13.47 -9.41
C THR A 76 -0.75 -13.16 -10.58
N ASN A 77 -0.26 -14.16 -11.33
CA ASN A 77 0.59 -14.01 -12.52
C ASN A 77 1.65 -12.88 -12.45
N GLY A 78 2.33 -12.74 -11.30
CA GLY A 78 3.35 -11.70 -11.08
C GLY A 78 2.83 -10.29 -10.73
N ALA A 79 1.52 -10.04 -10.70
CA ALA A 79 0.92 -8.75 -10.35
C ALA A 79 1.31 -8.27 -8.94
N GLY A 80 1.55 -9.19 -8.00
CA GLY A 80 2.04 -8.86 -6.66
C GLY A 80 3.43 -8.22 -6.68
N PHE A 81 4.36 -8.78 -7.46
CA PHE A 81 5.69 -8.20 -7.64
C PHE A 81 5.63 -6.83 -8.33
N LEU A 82 4.75 -6.71 -9.32
CA LEU A 82 4.51 -5.49 -10.06
C LEU A 82 4.02 -4.35 -9.13
N GLY A 83 3.17 -4.68 -8.16
CA GLY A 83 2.75 -3.74 -7.11
C GLY A 83 3.91 -3.19 -6.27
N ILE A 84 4.90 -4.03 -5.92
CA ILE A 84 6.09 -3.61 -5.17
C ILE A 84 6.95 -2.65 -6.02
N VAL A 85 7.16 -2.99 -7.30
CA VAL A 85 7.92 -2.14 -8.24
C VAL A 85 7.25 -0.79 -8.43
N LEU A 86 5.92 -0.75 -8.57
CA LEU A 86 5.13 0.48 -8.66
C LEU A 86 5.26 1.35 -7.39
N ALA A 87 5.22 0.74 -6.21
CA ALA A 87 5.41 1.45 -4.95
C ALA A 87 6.81 2.08 -4.85
N MET A 88 7.86 1.37 -5.29
CA MET A 88 9.21 1.92 -5.39
C MET A 88 9.30 3.08 -6.39
N LEU A 89 8.70 2.93 -7.58
CA LEU A 89 8.70 3.95 -8.62
C LEU A 89 8.00 5.24 -8.18
N ALA A 90 6.92 5.11 -7.40
CA ALA A 90 6.15 6.23 -6.91
C ALA A 90 6.89 7.08 -5.85
N ARG A 91 7.97 6.57 -5.24
CA ARG A 91 8.80 7.28 -4.24
C ARG A 91 7.97 8.03 -3.17
N GLY A 92 6.99 7.36 -2.58
CA GLY A 92 6.14 7.94 -1.53
C GLY A 92 5.08 8.92 -2.03
N ARG A 93 4.89 9.10 -3.34
CA ARG A 93 3.83 9.92 -3.91
C ARG A 93 2.61 9.07 -4.28
N PRO A 94 1.51 9.08 -3.49
CA PRO A 94 0.36 8.19 -3.69
C PRO A 94 -0.36 8.40 -5.03
N ILE A 95 -0.35 9.63 -5.57
CA ILE A 95 -0.90 9.92 -6.91
C ILE A 95 -0.21 9.11 -8.01
N TRP A 96 1.10 8.90 -7.90
CA TRP A 96 1.89 8.17 -8.90
C TRP A 96 1.63 6.66 -8.83
N VAL A 97 1.34 6.15 -7.62
CA VAL A 97 0.89 4.75 -7.44
C VAL A 97 -0.44 4.51 -8.17
N LEU A 98 -1.41 5.42 -8.02
CA LEU A 98 -2.71 5.31 -8.69
C LEU A 98 -2.55 5.30 -10.21
N PHE A 99 -1.76 6.24 -10.75
CA PHE A 99 -1.54 6.36 -12.19
C PHE A 99 -0.81 5.15 -12.76
N GLY A 100 0.23 4.67 -12.07
CA GLY A 100 0.95 3.45 -12.44
C GLY A 100 0.06 2.21 -12.39
N ALA A 101 -0.75 2.05 -11.34
CA ALA A 101 -1.69 0.94 -11.21
C ALA A 101 -2.76 0.95 -12.32
N LEU A 102 -3.28 2.12 -12.70
CA LEU A 102 -4.22 2.26 -13.81
C LEU A 102 -3.59 1.91 -15.16
N LEU A 103 -2.39 2.43 -15.45
CA LEU A 103 -1.67 2.12 -16.68
C LEU A 103 -1.37 0.62 -16.81
N PHE A 104 -0.86 0.00 -15.75
CA PHE A 104 -0.62 -1.45 -15.76
C PHE A 104 -1.93 -2.23 -15.83
N GLY A 105 -2.99 -1.79 -15.17
CA GLY A 105 -4.30 -2.42 -15.27
C GLY A 105 -4.86 -2.42 -16.70
N VAL A 106 -4.72 -1.30 -17.43
CA VAL A 106 -5.14 -1.18 -18.84
C VAL A 106 -4.23 -1.96 -19.79
N CYS A 107 -2.93 -2.06 -19.48
CA CYS A 107 -1.96 -2.76 -20.33
C CYS A 107 -1.96 -4.29 -20.12
N LEU A 108 -2.30 -4.77 -18.91
CA LEU A 108 -2.37 -6.21 -18.57
C LEU A 108 -3.77 -6.83 -18.72
N SER A 109 -4.84 -6.04 -18.75
CA SER A 109 -6.21 -6.53 -19.02
C SER A 109 -6.40 -6.83 -20.50
#